data_AF-A0A426Y5W0-F1
#
_entry.id   AF-A0A426Y5W0-F1
#
_cell.length_a   1.000
_cell.length_b   1.000
_cell.length_c   1.000
_cell.angle_alpha   90.00
_cell.angle_beta   90.00
_cell.angle_gamma   90.00
#
_symmetry.space_group_name_H-M   'P 1'
#
loop_
_entity.id
_entity.type
_entity.pdbx_description
1 polymer ?
#
loop_
_entity_poly.entity_id
_entity_poly.type
_entity_poly.pdbx_seq_one_letter_code
_entity_poly.pdbx_strand_id
1 'polypeptide(L)'
;MADSDLREMLQKKYSGYLSNLRKEFLKKRKKGKLPKDARLILLDWWNTHCRWPYPTEEEKAKLAEKTGLEQKQINNWFINQRKRHWKPSEDMRFTLMEGVSDGSSRTMLCFGSSTTGT
;
A
#
# COMPACT_ATOMS: atom_id res chain seq x y z
N MET A 1 23.99 -16.33 -44.47
CA MET A 1 22.93 -17.29 -44.15
C MET A 1 23.40 -18.22 -43.03
N ALA A 2 23.54 -17.72 -41.80
CA ALA A 2 24.03 -18.56 -40.69
C ALA A 2 23.50 -18.09 -39.32
N ASP A 3 23.44 -16.78 -39.10
CA ASP A 3 23.02 -16.21 -37.82
C ASP A 3 21.49 -16.31 -37.60
N SER A 4 20.70 -16.04 -38.64
CA SER A 4 19.23 -16.14 -38.59
C SER A 4 18.75 -17.57 -38.32
N ASP A 5 19.38 -18.55 -38.96
CA ASP A 5 19.02 -19.97 -38.82
C ASP A 5 19.40 -20.51 -37.45
N LEU A 6 20.56 -20.09 -36.93
CA LEU A 6 20.99 -20.42 -35.57
C LEU A 6 20.03 -19.84 -34.53
N ARG A 7 19.61 -18.57 -34.71
CA ARG A 7 18.63 -17.91 -33.84
C ARG A 7 17.29 -18.63 -33.87
N GLU A 8 16.81 -19.03 -35.06
CA GLU A 8 15.54 -19.74 -35.21
C GLU A 8 15.60 -21.14 -34.59
N MET A 9 16.69 -21.88 -34.83
CA MET A 9 16.92 -23.19 -34.21
C MET A 9 16.96 -23.09 -32.69
N LEU A 10 17.69 -22.11 -32.13
CA LEU A 10 17.73 -21.87 -30.70
C LEU A 10 16.36 -21.49 -30.13
N GLN A 11 15.62 -20.62 -30.83
CA GLN A 11 14.28 -20.21 -30.41
C GLN A 11 13.31 -21.39 -30.43
N LYS A 12 13.37 -22.26 -31.44
CA LYS A 12 12.56 -23.48 -31.54
C LYS A 12 12.92 -24.49 -30.45
N LYS A 13 14.22 -24.77 -30.26
CA LYS A 13 14.74 -25.75 -29.28
C LYS A 13 14.35 -25.38 -27.84
N TYR A 14 14.39 -24.11 -27.48
CA TYR A 14 14.12 -23.65 -26.11
C TYR A 14 12.74 -23.01 -25.92
N SER A 15 11.90 -22.94 -26.95
CA SER A 15 10.56 -22.31 -26.91
C SER A 15 9.69 -22.79 -25.75
N GLY A 16 9.62 -24.12 -25.53
CA GLY A 16 8.87 -24.72 -24.43
C GLY A 16 9.45 -24.41 -23.05
N TYR A 17 10.79 -24.45 -22.91
CA TYR A 17 11.48 -24.11 -21.67
C TYR A 17 11.26 -22.64 -21.30
N LEU A 18 11.42 -21.73 -22.26
CA LEU A 18 11.17 -20.30 -22.08
C LEU A 18 9.70 -20.02 -21.73
N SER A 19 8.76 -20.75 -22.33
CA SER A 19 7.34 -20.62 -22.04
C SER A 19 6.99 -21.07 -20.62
N ASN A 20 7.55 -22.20 -20.17
CA ASN A 20 7.38 -22.67 -18.80
C ASN A 20 8.05 -21.72 -17.79
N LEU A 21 9.26 -21.26 -18.08
CA LEU A 21 9.98 -20.30 -17.25
C LEU A 21 9.18 -19.00 -17.10
N ARG A 22 8.60 -18.48 -18.19
CA ARG A 22 7.68 -17.34 -18.14
C ARG A 22 6.47 -17.64 -17.26
N LYS A 23 5.81 -18.79 -17.40
CA LYS A 23 4.66 -19.16 -16.57
C LYS A 23 5.02 -19.21 -15.08
N GLU A 24 6.16 -19.79 -14.71
CA GLU A 24 6.64 -19.86 -13.34
C GLU A 24 6.91 -18.47 -12.75
N PHE A 25 7.57 -17.59 -13.52
CA PHE A 25 7.77 -16.20 -13.09
C PHE A 25 6.45 -15.42 -12.98
N LEU A 26 5.49 -15.65 -13.88
CA LEU A 26 4.18 -14.98 -13.82
C LEU A 26 3.33 -15.45 -12.64
N LYS A 27 3.40 -16.74 -12.25
CA LYS A 27 2.74 -17.27 -11.05
C LYS A 27 3.23 -16.56 -9.79
N LYS A 28 4.55 -16.36 -9.65
CA LYS A 28 5.14 -15.64 -8.52
C LYS A 28 4.86 -14.13 -8.54
N ARG A 29 4.54 -13.56 -9.71
CA ARG A 29 4.28 -12.13 -9.91
C ARG A 29 2.83 -11.69 -9.72
N LYS A 30 1.91 -12.58 -9.29
CA LYS A 30 0.54 -12.19 -8.94
C LYS A 30 0.47 -11.39 -7.62
N LYS A 31 1.30 -10.35 -7.46
CA LYS A 31 1.13 -9.31 -6.44
C LYS A 31 0.11 -8.30 -6.99
N GLY A 32 -1.13 -8.75 -7.13
CA GLY A 32 -2.26 -7.90 -7.52
C GLY A 32 -2.60 -6.89 -6.42
N LYS A 33 -3.65 -6.09 -6.64
CA LYS A 33 -4.22 -5.28 -5.57
C LYS A 33 -4.58 -6.18 -4.38
N LEU A 34 -4.45 -5.67 -3.16
CA LEU A 34 -4.87 -6.40 -1.97
C LEU A 34 -6.36 -6.79 -2.07
N PRO A 35 -6.78 -7.94 -1.48
CA PRO A 35 -8.18 -8.32 -1.39
C PRO A 35 -9.06 -7.17 -0.87
N LYS A 36 -10.32 -7.08 -1.33
CA LYS A 36 -11.24 -6.02 -0.91
C LYS A 36 -11.41 -6.01 0.61
N ASP A 37 -11.66 -7.18 1.20
CA ASP A 37 -11.93 -7.33 2.63
C ASP A 37 -10.71 -6.92 3.47
N ALA A 38 -9.51 -7.37 3.07
CA ALA A 38 -8.27 -6.96 3.70
C ALA A 38 -8.07 -5.43 3.67
N ARG A 39 -8.45 -4.76 2.57
CA ARG A 39 -8.39 -3.30 2.49
C ARG A 39 -9.39 -2.60 3.40
N LEU A 40 -10.58 -3.15 3.59
CA LEU A 40 -11.58 -2.58 4.50
C LEU A 40 -11.08 -2.59 5.94
N ILE A 41 -10.48 -3.70 6.39
CA ILE A 41 -9.88 -3.81 7.73
C ILE A 41 -8.75 -2.79 7.92
N LEU A 42 -7.90 -2.61 6.92
CA LEU A 42 -6.80 -1.63 6.99
C LEU A 42 -7.32 -0.18 6.99
N LEU A 43 -8.38 0.10 6.24
CA LEU A 43 -9.03 1.41 6.23
C LEU A 43 -9.74 1.72 7.54
N ASP A 44 -10.35 0.72 8.18
CA ASP A 44 -10.98 0.87 9.49
C ASP A 44 -9.97 1.33 10.56
N TRP A 45 -8.83 0.62 10.65
CA TRP A 45 -7.74 1.04 11.54
C TRP A 45 -7.22 2.44 11.18
N TRP A 46 -7.05 2.72 9.88
CA TRP A 46 -6.58 4.01 9.38
C TRP A 46 -7.48 5.18 9.81
N ASN A 47 -8.80 5.02 9.68
CA ASN A 47 -9.76 6.07 10.00
C ASN A 47 -9.73 6.39 11.49
N THR A 48 -9.61 5.36 12.32
CA THR A 48 -9.48 5.50 13.79
C THR A 48 -8.18 6.20 14.19
N HIS A 49 -7.11 6.06 13.40
CA HIS A 49 -5.77 6.62 13.69
C HIS A 49 -5.34 7.70 12.69
N CYS A 50 -6.29 8.41 12.05
CA CYS A 50 -5.98 9.32 10.95
C CYS A 50 -5.09 10.52 11.37
N ARG A 51 -5.09 10.88 12.66
CA ARG A 51 -4.21 11.91 13.22
C ARG A 51 -2.75 11.46 13.23
N TRP A 52 -2.48 10.21 13.61
CA TRP A 52 -1.13 9.62 13.67
C TRP A 52 -1.13 8.17 13.13
N PRO A 53 -1.10 8.00 11.79
CA PRO A 53 -1.31 6.69 11.16
C PRO A 53 -0.01 5.85 11.11
N TYR A 54 0.58 5.61 12.28
CA TYR A 54 1.77 4.79 12.48
C TYR A 54 1.45 3.63 13.42
N PRO A 55 1.01 2.47 12.89
CA PRO A 55 0.71 1.31 13.73
C PRO A 55 1.99 0.79 14.37
N THR A 56 1.88 0.39 15.63
CA THR A 56 2.89 -0.34 16.39
C THR A 56 3.14 -1.73 15.78
N GLU A 57 4.23 -2.40 16.17
CA GLU A 57 4.52 -3.77 15.70
C GLU A 57 3.45 -4.78 16.12
N GLU A 58 2.84 -4.59 17.29
CA GLU A 58 1.73 -5.44 17.75
C GLU A 58 0.46 -5.23 16.93
N GLU A 59 0.10 -3.99 16.63
CA GLU A 59 -1.06 -3.68 15.80
C GLU A 59 -0.87 -4.20 14.37
N LYS A 60 0.34 -4.04 13.85
CA LYS A 60 0.79 -4.63 12.59
C LYS A 60 0.59 -6.15 12.55
N ALA A 61 0.99 -6.86 13.61
CA ALA A 61 0.79 -8.29 13.72
C ALA A 61 -0.70 -8.67 13.78
N LYS A 62 -1.50 -7.96 14.57
CA LYS A 62 -2.96 -8.15 14.65
C LYS A 62 -3.65 -7.90 13.29
N LEU A 63 -3.21 -6.89 12.54
CA LEU A 63 -3.72 -6.60 11.21
C LEU A 63 -3.30 -7.67 10.20
N ALA A 64 -2.07 -8.18 10.29
CA ALA A 64 -1.61 -9.30 9.47
C ALA A 64 -2.46 -10.56 9.70
N GLU A 65 -2.72 -10.89 10.97
CA GLU A 65 -3.60 -12.01 11.35
C GLU A 65 -5.01 -11.86 10.80
N LYS A 66 -5.65 -10.69 11.03
CA LYS A 66 -7.03 -10.44 10.57
C LYS A 66 -7.18 -10.42 9.04
N THR A 67 -6.16 -9.95 8.32
CA THR A 67 -6.24 -9.78 6.86
C THR A 67 -5.65 -10.95 6.07
N GLY A 68 -4.92 -11.86 6.75
CA GLY A 68 -4.15 -12.93 6.10
C GLY A 68 -3.00 -12.42 5.23
N LEU A 69 -2.55 -11.17 5.43
CA LEU A 69 -1.48 -10.55 4.65
C LEU A 69 -0.13 -10.69 5.36
N GLU A 70 0.94 -10.76 4.57
CA GLU A 70 2.29 -10.67 5.11
C GLU A 70 2.52 -9.30 5.75
N GLN A 71 3.31 -9.27 6.83
CA GLN A 71 3.69 -8.03 7.52
C GLN A 71 4.27 -6.97 6.57
N LYS A 72 5.03 -7.39 5.56
CA LYS A 72 5.58 -6.52 4.51
C LYS A 72 4.47 -5.84 3.69
N GLN A 73 3.37 -6.54 3.40
CA GLN A 73 2.24 -5.98 2.66
C GLN A 73 1.50 -4.94 3.50
N ILE A 74 1.33 -5.19 4.80
CA ILE A 74 0.78 -4.22 5.77
C ILE A 74 1.64 -2.95 5.78
N ASN A 75 2.95 -3.10 5.96
CA ASN A 75 3.89 -1.97 5.98
C ASN A 75 3.83 -1.15 4.68
N ASN A 76 3.87 -1.82 3.54
CA ASN A 76 3.78 -1.17 2.23
C ASN A 76 2.45 -0.46 2.03
N TRP A 77 1.35 -1.03 2.53
CA TRP A 77 0.04 -0.40 2.44
C TRP A 77 0.03 0.91 3.24
N PHE A 78 0.46 0.88 4.51
CA PHE A 78 0.48 2.08 5.35
C PHE A 78 1.41 3.17 4.83
N ILE A 79 2.59 2.82 4.30
CA ILE A 79 3.50 3.77 3.65
C ILE A 79 2.81 4.44 2.46
N ASN A 80 2.19 3.66 1.58
CA ASN A 80 1.51 4.20 0.40
C ASN A 80 0.25 4.99 0.77
N GLN A 81 -0.48 4.56 1.79
CA GLN A 81 -1.68 5.22 2.28
C GLN A 81 -1.34 6.60 2.86
N ARG A 82 -0.29 6.70 3.69
CA ARG A 82 0.25 7.99 4.16
C ARG A 82 0.67 8.88 3.02
N LYS A 83 1.48 8.37 2.09
CA LYS A 83 1.95 9.15 0.94
C LYS A 83 0.80 9.75 0.11
N ARG A 84 -0.33 9.06 0.00
CA ARG A 84 -1.48 9.48 -0.82
C ARG A 84 -2.49 10.34 -0.07
N HIS A 85 -2.72 10.06 1.21
CA HIS A 85 -3.89 10.55 1.93
C HIS A 85 -3.57 11.27 3.24
N TRP A 86 -2.36 11.13 3.78
CA TRP A 86 -2.01 11.82 5.02
C TRP A 86 -1.38 13.17 4.71
N LYS A 87 -2.13 14.22 5.06
CA LYS A 87 -1.65 15.60 5.10
C LYS A 87 -1.65 16.00 6.57
N PRO A 88 -0.48 16.23 7.18
CA PRO A 88 -0.44 16.83 8.51
C PRO A 88 -1.23 18.14 8.45
N SER A 89 -2.23 18.32 9.32
CA SER A 89 -2.89 19.62 9.50
C SER A 89 -1.84 20.71 9.73
N GLU A 90 -2.13 21.96 9.38
CA GLU A 90 -1.23 23.09 9.68
C GLU A 90 -0.86 23.13 11.18
N ASP A 91 -1.78 22.73 12.07
CA ASP A 91 -1.53 22.54 13.51
C ASP A 91 -0.37 21.59 13.84
N MET A 92 -0.15 20.55 13.02
CA MET A 92 0.97 19.60 13.21
C MET A 92 2.28 20.08 12.58
N ARG A 93 2.22 21.00 11.61
CA ARG A 93 3.41 21.70 11.12
C ARG A 93 3.97 22.63 12.20
N PHE A 94 3.07 23.21 12.99
CA PHE A 94 3.41 24.11 14.09
C PHE A 94 4.13 23.39 15.24
N THR A 95 3.69 22.19 15.65
CA THR A 95 4.36 21.40 16.71
C THR A 95 5.80 21.00 16.38
N LEU A 96 6.20 20.96 15.10
CA LEU A 96 7.59 20.67 14.71
C LEU A 96 8.47 21.94 14.61
N MET A 97 7.87 23.14 14.64
CA MET A 97 8.59 24.41 14.50
C MET A 97 8.40 25.39 15.67
N GLU A 98 7.57 25.09 16.65
CA GLU A 98 7.32 25.99 17.78
C GLU A 98 8.12 25.66 19.04
N GLY A 99 9.24 26.37 19.14
CA GLY A 99 9.74 26.89 20.41
C GLY A 99 9.53 28.39 20.57
N VAL A 100 8.56 29.04 19.90
CA VAL A 100 8.31 30.50 20.03
C VAL A 100 6.84 30.91 19.76
N SER A 101 6.12 31.23 20.84
CA SER A 101 5.09 32.28 21.01
C SER A 101 3.69 32.23 20.35
N ASP A 102 2.71 32.04 21.27
CA ASP A 102 1.52 32.87 21.54
C ASP A 102 0.30 32.90 20.58
N GLY A 103 -0.83 32.41 21.10
CA GLY A 103 -2.15 33.05 20.99
C GLY A 103 -2.97 32.86 19.71
N SER A 104 -3.96 31.96 19.75
CA SER A 104 -5.39 32.24 19.45
C SER A 104 -6.14 30.99 18.98
N SER A 105 -7.26 30.70 19.64
CA SER A 105 -8.23 29.64 19.29
C SER A 105 -8.97 29.94 17.99
N ARG A 106 -9.28 28.93 17.15
CA ARG A 106 -10.66 28.61 16.64
C ARG A 106 -10.73 27.49 15.57
N THR A 107 -11.61 26.51 15.86
CA THR A 107 -12.44 25.60 15.01
C THR A 107 -11.88 24.44 14.19
N MET A 108 -12.26 23.23 14.65
CA MET A 108 -12.68 22.00 13.96
C MET A 108 -13.18 22.12 12.52
N LEU A 109 -12.75 21.18 11.64
CA LEU A 109 -13.61 20.42 10.72
C LEU A 109 -12.92 19.11 10.25
N CYS A 110 -13.28 17.97 10.82
CA CYS A 110 -13.14 16.67 10.15
C CYS A 110 -14.48 16.36 9.48
N PHE A 111 -14.59 16.67 8.18
CA PHE A 111 -15.76 16.29 7.40
C PHE A 111 -15.76 14.78 7.16
N GLY A 112 -16.63 14.08 7.87
CA GLY A 112 -17.19 12.81 7.45
C GLY A 112 -18.57 13.05 6.84
N SER A 113 -18.86 12.41 5.72
CA SER A 113 -20.01 11.49 5.59
C SER A 113 -20.22 11.10 4.13
N SER A 114 -20.14 9.80 3.90
CA SER A 114 -20.79 9.11 2.81
C SER A 114 -22.28 9.43 2.81
N THR A 115 -22.85 9.73 1.65
CA THR A 115 -24.30 9.64 1.43
C THR A 115 -24.57 8.59 0.36
N THR A 116 -25.52 7.73 0.70
CA THR A 116 -26.09 6.60 -0.03
C THR A 116 -26.78 7.06 -1.32
N GLY A 117 -26.53 6.35 -2.42
CA GLY A 117 -27.23 6.53 -3.70
C GLY A 117 -28.47 5.65 -3.78
N THR A 118 -29.57 6.26 -4.18
CA THR A 118 -30.85 5.66 -4.58
C THR A 118 -30.73 4.87 -5.87
#